data_AF-A0A6V7LS63-F1
#
_entry.id   AF-A0A6V7LS63-F1
#
_cell.length_a   1.000
_cell.length_b   1.000
_cell.length_c   1.000
_cell.angle_alpha   90.00
_cell.angle_beta   90.00
_cell.angle_gamma   90.00
#
_symmetry.space_group_name_H-M   'P 1'
#
loop_
_entity.id
_entity.type
_entity.pdbx_description
1 polymer ?
#
loop_
_entity_poly.entity_id
_entity_poly.type
_entity_poly.pdbx_seq_one_letter_code
_entity_poly.pdbx_strand_id
1 'polypeptide(L)'
;VILLDEAHERTLATDLLMGVLKEVIKQRSDLKLVIMSATLDAGKFQQYFDNCPLMNVPGRTHPVEIFYTPEPERDYLEAAIRTVIQIHMCEEVPGDLLLFLTGQEEIEEACKRIKREMDNLGPDVGELKCIPLYSTLPPNLQQRIFESAPATKANGAIGRKVVVSTNIAETSLTIDGVVFVIDPGFAKQKVYNPRIRVESLLVSPISKASAQQRAGRAGRTRPGKCFRLYTEKAYKNEMQENTYPEILRSNLGSVVLQLKKLGIDDLVHFDFMDPPAPETLMRALELLNYLAALDDDGNLTDLGAVMAEFPLDPQLAKMLIASCNHNCSNEILSITAMLS
;
A
#
# COMPACT_ATOMS: atom_id res chain seq x y z
N VAL A 1 18.72 4.19 -18.12
CA VAL A 1 17.87 5.06 -17.27
C VAL A 1 17.12 4.15 -16.32
N ILE A 2 17.08 4.46 -15.03
CA ILE A 2 16.31 3.76 -14.00
C ILE A 2 15.26 4.74 -13.48
N LEU A 3 14.01 4.29 -13.42
CA LEU A 3 12.88 5.03 -12.89
C LEU A 3 12.41 4.33 -11.62
N LEU A 4 12.46 5.01 -10.48
CA LEU A 4 11.80 4.57 -9.26
C LEU A 4 10.47 5.31 -9.16
N ASP A 5 9.38 4.59 -9.42
CA ASP A 5 8.02 5.14 -9.33
C ASP A 5 7.44 4.98 -7.93
N GLU A 6 6.40 5.77 -7.62
CA GLU A 6 5.64 5.70 -6.37
C GLU A 6 6.54 5.80 -5.11
N ALA A 7 7.65 6.53 -5.19
CA ALA A 7 8.68 6.56 -4.13
C ALA A 7 8.19 7.07 -2.77
N HIS A 8 7.06 7.78 -2.75
CA HIS A 8 6.38 8.21 -1.53
C HIS A 8 5.74 7.09 -0.72
N GLU A 9 5.53 5.91 -1.29
CA GLU A 9 5.09 4.74 -0.52
C GLU A 9 6.16 4.27 0.47
N ARG A 10 7.43 4.64 0.23
CA ARG A 10 8.58 4.34 1.11
C ARG A 10 8.61 2.85 1.51
N THR A 11 8.43 2.00 0.50
CA THR A 11 8.52 0.55 0.67
C THR A 11 9.96 0.14 0.97
N LEU A 12 10.11 -1.02 1.58
CA LEU A 12 11.41 -1.54 1.97
C LEU A 12 12.36 -1.68 0.76
N ALA A 13 11.85 -2.22 -0.35
CA ALA A 13 12.61 -2.40 -1.58
C ALA A 13 13.01 -1.07 -2.22
N THR A 14 12.11 -0.08 -2.27
CA THR A 14 12.41 1.22 -2.86
C THR A 14 13.48 1.96 -2.07
N ASP A 15 13.41 1.94 -0.73
CA ASP A 15 14.41 2.57 0.13
C ASP A 15 15.81 1.95 -0.04
N LEU A 16 15.89 0.63 -0.15
CA LEU A 16 17.15 -0.07 -0.40
C LEU A 16 17.71 0.22 -1.79
N LEU A 17 16.85 0.22 -2.81
CA LEU A 17 17.23 0.59 -4.17
C LEU A 17 17.77 2.01 -4.22
N MET A 18 17.16 2.95 -3.51
CA MET A 18 17.67 4.33 -3.43
C MET A 18 19.09 4.39 -2.87
N GLY A 19 19.37 3.70 -1.76
CA GLY A 19 20.71 3.65 -1.16
C GLY A 19 21.75 3.01 -2.08
N VAL A 20 21.44 1.86 -2.69
CA VAL A 20 22.34 1.18 -3.62
C VAL A 20 22.58 2.04 -4.87
N LEU A 21 21.52 2.59 -5.47
CA LEU A 21 21.62 3.37 -6.70
C LEU A 21 22.38 4.67 -6.49
N LYS A 22 22.30 5.29 -5.30
CA LYS A 22 23.08 6.49 -4.96
C LYS A 22 24.59 6.25 -5.03
N GLU A 23 25.07 5.06 -4.67
CA GLU A 23 26.48 4.70 -4.85
C GLU A 23 26.80 4.34 -6.30
N VAL A 24 25.91 3.60 -6.97
CA VAL A 24 26.12 3.20 -8.38
C VAL A 24 26.23 4.40 -9.31
N ILE A 25 25.40 5.44 -9.15
CA ILE A 25 25.45 6.63 -10.03
C ILE A 25 26.75 7.42 -9.89
N LYS A 26 27.45 7.33 -8.75
CA LYS A 26 28.77 7.96 -8.56
C LYS A 26 29.85 7.27 -9.40
N GLN A 27 29.71 5.96 -9.62
CA GLN A 27 30.66 5.15 -10.39
C GLN A 27 30.29 5.06 -11.87
N ARG A 28 29.00 5.21 -12.20
CA ARG A 28 28.44 5.06 -13.55
C ARG A 28 27.79 6.34 -14.05
N SER A 29 28.59 7.18 -14.71
CA SER A 29 28.14 8.44 -15.32
C SER A 29 27.17 8.25 -16.51
N ASP A 30 27.08 7.04 -17.07
CA ASP A 30 26.13 6.70 -18.13
C ASP A 30 24.72 6.40 -17.60
N LEU A 31 24.58 6.14 -16.29
CA LEU A 31 23.32 5.82 -15.65
C LEU A 31 22.60 7.10 -15.22
N LYS A 32 21.33 7.20 -15.60
CA LYS A 32 20.42 8.27 -15.13
C LYS A 32 19.37 7.67 -14.20
N LEU A 33 19.21 8.25 -13.03
CA LEU A 33 18.20 7.90 -12.03
C LEU A 33 17.12 8.97 -12.01
N VAL A 34 15.85 8.55 -12.04
CA VAL A 34 14.69 9.43 -11.91
C VAL A 34 13.80 8.87 -10.80
N ILE A 35 13.52 9.69 -9.79
CA ILE A 35 12.64 9.36 -8.67
C ILE A 35 11.31 10.08 -8.90
N MET A 36 10.22 9.31 -9.01
CA MET A 36 8.86 9.84 -9.20
C MET A 36 8.08 9.69 -7.89
N SER A 37 7.38 10.75 -7.50
CA SER A 37 6.60 10.82 -6.28
C SER A 37 5.35 11.66 -6.50
N ALA A 38 4.22 11.25 -5.92
CA ALA A 38 2.96 11.98 -5.99
C ALA A 38 2.77 12.96 -4.82
N THR A 39 3.62 12.93 -3.78
CA THR A 39 3.48 13.80 -2.61
C THR A 39 4.35 15.04 -2.71
N LEU A 40 3.93 16.10 -1.99
CA LEU A 40 4.62 17.38 -1.91
C LEU A 40 5.92 17.32 -1.07
N ASP A 41 6.20 16.23 -0.35
CA ASP A 41 7.44 16.06 0.43
C ASP A 41 8.64 15.64 -0.46
N ALA A 42 8.73 16.25 -1.65
CA ALA A 42 9.83 16.05 -2.59
C ALA A 42 11.18 16.57 -2.05
N GLY A 43 11.14 17.45 -1.04
CA GLY A 43 12.32 18.04 -0.42
C GLY A 43 13.24 16.99 0.23
N LYS A 44 12.69 15.95 0.86
CA LYS A 44 13.49 14.88 1.46
C LYS A 44 14.28 14.09 0.43
N PHE A 45 13.63 13.71 -0.68
CA PHE A 45 14.30 13.02 -1.78
C PHE A 45 15.39 13.89 -2.41
N GLN A 46 15.09 15.17 -2.62
CA GLN A 46 16.06 16.13 -3.16
C GLN A 46 17.29 16.26 -2.25
N GLN A 47 17.08 16.45 -0.94
CA GLN A 47 18.18 16.55 0.03
C GLN A 47 19.00 15.26 0.11
N TYR A 48 18.33 14.10 0.08
CA TYR A 48 19.00 12.80 0.13
C TYR A 48 19.86 12.54 -1.11
N PHE A 49 19.45 12.99 -2.30
CA PHE A 49 20.23 12.91 -3.54
C PHE A 49 21.00 14.22 -3.84
N ASP A 50 21.71 14.75 -2.84
CA ASP A 50 22.66 15.87 -2.98
C ASP A 50 22.07 17.14 -3.63
N ASN A 51 20.84 17.49 -3.26
CA ASN A 51 20.06 18.60 -3.82
C ASN A 51 19.86 18.52 -5.34
N CYS A 52 19.52 17.32 -5.83
CA CYS A 52 19.26 17.09 -7.25
C CYS A 52 18.14 18.00 -7.83
N PRO A 53 18.07 18.20 -9.16
CA PRO A 53 17.03 19.01 -9.77
C PRO A 53 15.62 18.43 -9.52
N LEU A 54 14.70 19.29 -9.06
CA LEU A 54 13.28 18.95 -8.89
C LEU A 54 12.47 19.43 -10.09
N MET A 55 11.79 18.51 -10.76
CA MET A 55 10.78 18.83 -11.77
C MET A 55 9.40 18.61 -11.18
N ASN A 56 8.64 19.70 -11.00
CA ASN A 56 7.25 19.62 -10.56
C ASN A 56 6.30 19.63 -11.76
N VAL A 57 5.46 18.61 -11.87
CA VAL A 57 4.40 18.54 -12.88
C VAL A 57 3.09 18.96 -12.21
N PRO A 58 2.52 20.14 -12.55
CA PRO A 58 1.31 20.60 -11.90
C PRO A 58 0.16 19.62 -12.17
N GLY A 59 -0.47 19.14 -11.10
CA GLY A 59 -1.64 18.28 -11.19
C GLY A 59 -2.83 19.02 -11.81
N ARG A 60 -3.56 18.34 -12.70
CA ARG A 60 -4.87 18.79 -13.18
C ARG A 60 -5.97 18.24 -12.29
N THR A 61 -6.00 18.66 -11.03
CA THR A 61 -7.04 18.26 -10.08
C THR A 61 -8.11 19.34 -9.99
N HIS A 62 -9.36 18.93 -10.17
CA HIS A 62 -10.53 19.75 -9.89
C HIS A 62 -10.75 19.87 -8.37
N PRO A 63 -11.44 20.92 -7.90
CA PRO A 63 -11.70 21.11 -6.48
C PRO A 63 -12.53 19.94 -5.91
N VAL A 64 -12.18 19.49 -4.70
CA VAL A 64 -12.89 18.44 -3.98
C VAL A 64 -13.43 19.01 -2.67
N GLU A 65 -14.73 18.92 -2.47
CA GLU A 65 -15.38 19.28 -1.21
C GLU A 65 -15.16 18.18 -0.17
N ILE A 66 -14.67 18.54 1.01
CA ILE A 66 -14.37 17.60 2.10
C ILE A 66 -15.45 17.68 3.16
N PHE A 67 -16.08 16.55 3.46
CA PHE A 67 -17.06 16.40 4.54
C PHE A 67 -16.45 15.54 5.64
N TYR A 68 -16.73 15.90 6.90
CA TYR A 68 -16.32 15.15 8.09
C TYR A 68 -17.56 14.74 8.87
N THR A 69 -17.50 13.61 9.58
CA THR A 69 -18.54 13.27 10.55
C THR A 69 -18.44 14.19 11.77
N PRO A 70 -19.57 14.54 12.41
CA PRO A 70 -19.56 15.39 13.59
C PRO A 70 -18.98 14.66 14.82
N GLU A 71 -19.19 13.35 14.90
CA GLU A 71 -18.73 12.49 15.98
C GLU A 71 -17.94 11.29 15.43
N PRO A 72 -17.05 10.68 16.24
CA PRO A 72 -16.33 9.46 15.85
C PRO A 72 -17.28 8.29 15.59
N GLU A 73 -17.16 7.65 14.43
CA GLU A 73 -17.95 6.47 14.07
C GLU A 73 -17.33 5.21 14.69
N ARG A 74 -18.11 4.46 15.49
CA ARG A 74 -17.64 3.21 16.12
C ARG A 74 -17.60 2.06 15.11
N ASP A 75 -18.61 1.97 14.27
CA ASP A 75 -18.70 0.99 13.19
C ASP A 75 -18.62 1.73 11.86
N TYR A 76 -17.37 1.95 11.42
CA TYR A 76 -17.11 2.67 10.18
C TYR A 76 -17.56 1.88 8.95
N LEU A 77 -17.69 0.54 9.04
CA LEU A 77 -18.15 -0.29 7.93
C LEU A 77 -19.63 -0.04 7.67
N GLU A 78 -20.45 -0.03 8.73
CA GLU A 78 -21.86 0.33 8.65
C GLU A 78 -22.05 1.76 8.14
N ALA A 79 -21.31 2.71 8.73
CA ALA A 79 -21.37 4.11 8.32
C ALA A 79 -20.97 4.30 6.85
N ALA A 80 -19.96 3.57 6.37
CA ALA A 80 -19.54 3.59 4.97
C ALA A 80 -20.62 3.07 4.03
N ILE A 81 -21.23 1.92 4.33
CA ILE A 81 -22.31 1.33 3.54
C ILE A 81 -23.50 2.30 3.47
N ARG A 82 -23.92 2.84 4.62
CA ARG A 82 -24.98 3.85 4.69
C ARG A 82 -24.66 5.08 3.82
N THR A 83 -23.42 5.54 3.87
CA THR A 83 -22.95 6.69 3.07
C THR A 83 -22.99 6.39 1.56
N VAL A 84 -22.60 5.18 1.14
CA VAL A 84 -22.72 4.74 -0.27
C VAL A 84 -24.18 4.82 -0.73
N ILE A 85 -25.11 4.26 0.05
CA ILE A 85 -26.53 4.25 -0.30
C ILE A 85 -27.10 5.68 -0.33
N GLN A 86 -26.76 6.50 0.67
CA GLN A 86 -27.20 7.89 0.73
C GLN A 86 -26.71 8.72 -0.46
N ILE A 87 -25.43 8.57 -0.85
CA ILE A 87 -24.89 9.24 -2.04
C ILE A 87 -25.63 8.79 -3.30
N HIS A 88 -25.87 7.47 -3.44
CA HIS A 88 -26.57 6.94 -4.60
C HIS A 88 -28.01 7.47 -4.73
N MET A 89 -28.70 7.70 -3.60
CA MET A 89 -30.09 8.15 -3.57
C MET A 89 -30.27 9.67 -3.62
N CYS A 90 -29.41 10.42 -2.93
CA CYS A 90 -29.60 11.86 -2.71
C CYS A 90 -28.82 12.74 -3.69
N GLU A 91 -27.70 12.26 -4.25
CA GLU A 91 -26.91 13.07 -5.16
C GLU A 91 -27.49 13.03 -6.58
N GLU A 92 -27.85 14.20 -7.11
CA GLU A 92 -28.39 14.37 -8.47
C GLU A 92 -27.28 14.39 -9.54
N VAL A 93 -26.02 14.53 -9.13
CA VAL A 93 -24.88 14.61 -10.06
C VAL A 93 -24.37 13.21 -10.40
N PRO A 94 -24.22 12.85 -11.69
CA PRO A 94 -23.67 11.56 -12.07
C PRO A 94 -22.18 11.47 -11.72
N GLY A 95 -21.78 10.30 -11.24
CA GLY A 95 -20.39 10.00 -10.92
C GLY A 95 -20.27 8.72 -10.11
N ASP A 96 -19.15 8.03 -10.32
CA ASP A 96 -18.84 6.78 -9.64
C ASP A 96 -18.33 7.03 -8.22
N LEU A 97 -18.54 6.03 -7.38
CA LEU A 97 -18.12 6.02 -5.99
C LEU A 97 -16.85 5.19 -5.82
N LEU A 98 -15.95 5.65 -4.96
CA LEU A 98 -14.80 4.90 -4.47
C LEU A 98 -14.84 4.85 -2.96
N LEU A 99 -15.02 3.66 -2.41
CA LEU A 99 -15.01 3.39 -0.97
C LEU A 99 -13.69 2.69 -0.60
N PHE A 100 -12.95 3.26 0.36
CA PHE A 100 -11.77 2.62 0.93
C PHE A 100 -12.14 1.72 2.11
N LEU A 101 -11.66 0.47 2.11
CA LEU A 101 -11.75 -0.49 3.23
C LEU A 101 -10.40 -1.18 3.45
N THR A 102 -10.24 -1.93 4.53
CA THR A 102 -8.91 -2.35 4.99
C THR A 102 -8.45 -3.69 4.44
N GLY A 103 -9.36 -4.56 3.98
CA GLY A 103 -9.01 -5.88 3.46
C GLY A 103 -10.15 -6.63 2.78
N GLN A 104 -9.81 -7.80 2.23
CA GLN A 104 -10.71 -8.62 1.41
C GLN A 104 -12.03 -8.97 2.11
N GLU A 105 -11.99 -9.48 3.34
CA GLU A 105 -13.21 -9.91 4.06
C GLU A 105 -14.21 -8.77 4.24
N GLU A 106 -13.73 -7.60 4.66
CA GLU A 106 -14.55 -6.38 4.79
C GLU A 106 -15.12 -5.93 3.45
N ILE A 107 -14.31 -5.99 2.38
CA ILE A 107 -14.72 -5.59 1.03
C ILE A 107 -15.82 -6.50 0.51
N GLU A 108 -15.65 -7.82 0.62
CA GLU A 108 -16.64 -8.78 0.16
C GLU A 108 -17.95 -8.66 0.94
N GLU A 109 -17.87 -8.44 2.25
CA GLU A 109 -19.05 -8.23 3.09
C GLU A 109 -19.76 -6.92 2.74
N ALA A 110 -19.02 -5.81 2.59
CA ALA A 110 -19.59 -4.54 2.14
C ALA A 110 -20.29 -4.69 0.78
N CYS A 111 -19.67 -5.38 -0.18
CA CYS A 111 -20.27 -5.64 -1.49
C CYS A 111 -21.61 -6.39 -1.37
N LYS A 112 -21.65 -7.44 -0.54
CA LYS A 112 -22.87 -8.24 -0.31
C LYS A 112 -23.97 -7.40 0.35
N ARG A 113 -23.62 -6.59 1.35
CA ARG A 113 -24.56 -5.76 2.09
C ARG A 113 -25.10 -4.62 1.25
N ILE A 114 -24.24 -3.89 0.52
CA ILE A 114 -24.66 -2.85 -0.43
C ILE A 114 -25.64 -3.42 -1.45
N LYS A 115 -25.36 -4.60 -2.01
CA LYS A 115 -26.26 -5.25 -2.98
C LYS A 115 -27.62 -5.57 -2.36
N ARG A 116 -27.66 -6.14 -1.15
CA ARG A 116 -28.91 -6.45 -0.43
C ARG A 116 -29.75 -5.21 -0.15
N GLU A 117 -29.11 -4.14 0.33
CA GLU A 117 -29.79 -2.86 0.56
C GLU A 117 -30.37 -2.32 -0.75
N MET A 118 -29.60 -2.35 -1.83
CA MET A 118 -30.08 -1.90 -3.14
C MET A 118 -31.26 -2.71 -3.68
N ASP A 119 -31.27 -4.03 -3.48
CA ASP A 119 -32.38 -4.90 -3.88
C ASP A 119 -33.68 -4.57 -3.12
N ASN A 120 -33.58 -4.02 -1.89
CA ASN A 120 -34.72 -3.61 -1.07
C ASN A 120 -35.32 -2.25 -1.47
N LEU A 121 -34.57 -1.39 -2.16
CA LEU A 121 -34.96 -0.01 -2.45
C LEU A 121 -35.95 0.14 -3.63
N GLY A 122 -36.38 -0.97 -4.22
CA GLY A 122 -37.41 -1.01 -5.27
C GLY A 122 -36.91 -0.58 -6.66
N PRO A 123 -37.79 -0.61 -7.69
CA PRO A 123 -37.40 -0.40 -9.08
C PRO A 123 -37.11 1.07 -9.44
N ASP A 124 -37.54 2.02 -8.62
CA ASP A 124 -37.44 3.45 -8.89
C ASP A 124 -36.01 3.99 -8.77
N VAL A 125 -35.15 3.31 -7.99
CA VAL A 125 -33.75 3.69 -7.80
C VAL A 125 -32.88 3.17 -8.95
N GLY A 126 -31.87 3.94 -9.34
CA GLY A 126 -30.93 3.57 -10.39
C GLY A 126 -30.12 2.32 -10.02
N GLU A 127 -29.61 1.59 -11.01
CA GLU A 127 -28.78 0.42 -10.76
C GLU A 127 -27.43 0.84 -10.15
N LEU A 128 -27.02 0.17 -9.07
CA LEU A 128 -25.71 0.37 -8.45
C LEU A 128 -24.86 -0.89 -8.63
N LYS A 129 -23.80 -0.77 -9.45
CA LYS A 129 -22.88 -1.87 -9.70
C LYS A 129 -21.71 -1.84 -8.72
N CYS A 130 -21.63 -2.83 -7.86
CA CYS A 130 -20.57 -2.96 -6.86
C CYS A 130 -19.40 -3.81 -7.39
N ILE A 131 -18.17 -3.27 -7.34
CA ILE A 131 -16.95 -3.92 -7.84
C ILE A 131 -15.88 -3.95 -6.73
N PRO A 132 -15.46 -5.13 -6.25
CA PRO A 132 -14.39 -5.24 -5.27
C PRO A 132 -13.01 -5.03 -5.92
N LEU A 133 -12.06 -4.46 -5.18
CA LEU A 133 -10.66 -4.30 -5.58
C LEU A 133 -9.70 -4.54 -4.41
N TYR A 134 -8.89 -5.60 -4.49
CA TYR A 134 -7.84 -5.93 -3.51
C TYR A 134 -6.74 -6.78 -4.18
N SER A 135 -5.57 -6.90 -3.54
CA SER A 135 -4.32 -7.38 -4.18
C SER A 135 -4.38 -8.82 -4.69
N THR A 136 -5.13 -9.70 -4.00
CA THR A 136 -5.25 -11.12 -4.36
C THR A 136 -6.23 -11.37 -5.50
N LEU A 137 -6.93 -10.35 -6.02
CA LEU A 137 -7.85 -10.54 -7.15
C LEU A 137 -7.09 -10.90 -8.43
N PRO A 138 -7.56 -11.91 -9.19
CA PRO A 138 -7.08 -12.19 -10.53
C PRO A 138 -7.14 -10.96 -11.47
N PRO A 139 -6.18 -10.80 -12.41
CA PRO A 139 -6.10 -9.63 -13.27
C PRO A 139 -7.38 -9.32 -14.08
N ASN A 140 -8.08 -10.36 -14.54
CA ASN A 140 -9.34 -10.21 -15.27
C ASN A 140 -10.46 -9.61 -14.39
N LEU A 141 -10.46 -9.88 -13.08
CA LEU A 141 -11.41 -9.28 -12.15
C LEU A 141 -11.01 -7.85 -11.77
N GLN A 142 -9.71 -7.55 -11.64
CA GLN A 142 -9.24 -6.19 -11.40
C GLN A 142 -9.61 -5.25 -12.57
N GLN A 143 -9.54 -5.73 -13.82
CA GLN A 143 -9.91 -4.93 -15.00
C GLN A 143 -11.38 -4.50 -15.01
N ARG A 144 -12.26 -5.15 -14.25
CA ARG A 144 -13.69 -4.80 -14.17
C ARG A 144 -13.93 -3.39 -13.65
N ILE A 145 -12.99 -2.82 -12.89
CA ILE A 145 -13.10 -1.43 -12.43
C ILE A 145 -13.15 -0.42 -13.59
N PHE A 146 -12.64 -0.78 -14.78
CA PHE A 146 -12.66 0.05 -15.98
C PHE A 146 -13.97 -0.09 -16.77
N GLU A 147 -14.85 -1.01 -16.38
CA GLU A 147 -16.18 -1.11 -16.99
C GLU A 147 -16.98 0.17 -16.71
N SER A 148 -17.77 0.59 -17.71
CA SER A 148 -18.64 1.75 -17.57
C SER A 148 -19.72 1.51 -16.51
N ALA A 149 -20.15 2.59 -15.87
CA ALA A 149 -21.30 2.56 -14.96
C ALA A 149 -22.57 2.11 -15.69
N PRO A 150 -23.54 1.50 -14.98
CA PRO A 150 -24.85 1.20 -15.53
C PRO A 150 -25.52 2.44 -16.14
N ALA A 151 -26.35 2.23 -17.18
CA ALA A 151 -27.05 3.33 -17.82
C ALA A 151 -28.09 3.97 -16.87
N THR A 152 -28.31 5.27 -17.04
CA THR A 152 -29.41 5.98 -16.36
C THR A 152 -30.74 5.41 -16.87
N LYS A 153 -31.64 5.09 -15.94
CA LYS A 153 -32.96 4.53 -16.25
C LYS A 153 -33.85 5.60 -16.91
N ALA A 154 -34.88 5.16 -17.64
CA ALA A 154 -35.82 6.04 -18.34
C ALA A 154 -36.61 6.98 -17.40
N ASN A 155 -36.73 6.62 -16.12
CA ASN A 155 -37.35 7.44 -15.07
C ASN A 155 -36.42 8.56 -14.54
N GLY A 156 -35.21 8.71 -15.08
CA GLY A 156 -34.22 9.69 -14.66
C GLY A 156 -33.28 9.21 -13.54
N ALA A 157 -33.48 7.99 -13.02
CA ALA A 157 -32.65 7.47 -11.94
C ALA A 157 -31.24 7.08 -12.43
N ILE A 158 -30.22 7.66 -11.81
CA ILE A 158 -28.82 7.56 -12.25
C ILE A 158 -28.25 6.18 -11.93
N GLY A 159 -27.75 5.49 -12.96
CA GLY A 159 -26.94 4.29 -12.78
C GLY A 159 -25.52 4.67 -12.34
N ARG A 160 -25.00 3.98 -11.31
CA ARG A 160 -23.68 4.27 -10.75
C ARG A 160 -22.86 3.00 -10.57
N LYS A 161 -21.54 3.15 -10.55
CA LYS A 161 -20.61 2.11 -10.11
C LYS A 161 -20.01 2.53 -8.77
N VAL A 162 -19.92 1.58 -7.84
CA VAL A 162 -19.15 1.73 -6.60
C VAL A 162 -17.99 0.74 -6.63
N VAL A 163 -16.77 1.28 -6.59
CA VAL A 163 -15.57 0.46 -6.40
C VAL A 163 -15.24 0.44 -4.92
N VAL A 164 -15.18 -0.75 -4.34
CA VAL A 164 -14.84 -0.96 -2.93
C VAL A 164 -13.43 -1.52 -2.89
N SER A 165 -12.46 -0.72 -2.43
CA SER A 165 -11.04 -0.97 -2.64
C SER A 165 -10.23 -0.89 -1.34
N THR A 166 -9.10 -1.61 -1.29
CA THR A 166 -8.01 -1.27 -0.37
C THR A 166 -7.27 -0.01 -0.84
N ASN A 167 -6.13 0.31 -0.21
CA ASN A 167 -5.24 1.40 -0.63
C ASN A 167 -4.64 1.22 -2.04
N ILE A 168 -4.91 0.14 -2.78
CA ILE A 168 -4.49 -0.02 -4.19
C ILE A 168 -5.05 1.11 -5.08
N ALA A 169 -6.27 1.58 -4.79
CA ALA A 169 -6.85 2.72 -5.52
C ALA A 169 -6.28 4.08 -5.09
N GLU A 170 -5.49 4.14 -4.00
CA GLU A 170 -4.91 5.36 -3.43
C GLU A 170 -3.75 5.90 -4.25
N THR A 171 -2.94 5.02 -4.85
CA THR A 171 -1.72 5.33 -5.61
C THR A 171 -1.79 4.68 -6.99
N SER A 172 -1.75 3.34 -7.02
CA SER A 172 -1.35 2.51 -8.16
C SER A 172 -2.32 2.48 -9.35
N LEU A 173 -3.56 2.93 -9.19
CA LEU A 173 -4.60 2.75 -10.21
C LEU A 173 -5.52 3.96 -10.37
N THR A 174 -5.77 4.35 -11.62
CA THR A 174 -6.67 5.44 -11.96
C THR A 174 -8.02 4.88 -12.41
N ILE A 175 -9.05 5.04 -11.59
CA ILE A 175 -10.42 4.68 -11.96
C ILE A 175 -11.09 5.93 -12.52
N ASP A 176 -11.38 5.90 -13.82
CA ASP A 176 -12.09 7.00 -14.48
C ASP A 176 -13.54 7.07 -14.02
N GLY A 177 -14.07 8.29 -13.94
CA GLY A 177 -15.47 8.53 -13.58
C GLY A 177 -15.75 8.66 -12.07
N VAL A 178 -14.75 8.44 -11.21
CA VAL A 178 -14.91 8.65 -9.75
C VAL A 178 -15.07 10.14 -9.44
N VAL A 179 -16.16 10.45 -8.75
CA VAL A 179 -16.52 11.80 -8.29
C VAL A 179 -16.78 11.83 -6.78
N PHE A 180 -17.15 10.68 -6.20
CA PHE A 180 -17.46 10.55 -4.79
C PHE A 180 -16.47 9.58 -4.13
N VAL A 181 -15.73 10.05 -3.13
CA VAL A 181 -14.82 9.23 -2.34
C VAL A 181 -15.38 9.10 -0.93
N ILE A 182 -15.32 7.89 -0.37
CA ILE A 182 -15.71 7.62 1.01
C ILE A 182 -14.46 7.05 1.70
N ASP A 183 -13.99 7.75 2.72
CA ASP A 183 -12.74 7.46 3.41
C ASP A 183 -12.99 7.23 4.91
N PRO A 184 -13.01 5.96 5.36
CA PRO A 184 -13.04 5.62 6.78
C PRO A 184 -11.78 6.02 7.55
N GLY A 185 -10.67 6.33 6.87
CA GLY A 185 -9.43 6.78 7.53
C GLY A 185 -8.53 5.65 8.05
N PHE A 186 -8.74 4.40 7.61
CA PHE A 186 -7.93 3.25 8.01
C PHE A 186 -7.27 2.54 6.83
N ALA A 187 -6.17 1.85 7.12
CA ALA A 187 -5.50 0.90 6.23
C ALA A 187 -4.81 -0.20 7.05
N LYS A 188 -4.58 -1.37 6.44
CA LYS A 188 -3.71 -2.38 7.02
C LYS A 188 -2.25 -1.99 6.81
N GLN A 189 -1.46 -2.01 7.88
CA GLN A 189 -0.03 -1.69 7.87
C GLN A 189 0.75 -2.79 8.55
N LYS A 190 1.94 -3.10 8.02
CA LYS A 190 2.88 -4.01 8.68
C LYS A 190 3.45 -3.33 9.92
N VAL A 191 3.47 -4.07 11.01
CA VAL A 191 4.08 -3.66 12.27
C VAL A 191 4.96 -4.79 12.76
N TYR A 192 6.23 -4.47 12.96
CA TYR A 192 7.22 -5.38 13.52
C TYR A 192 7.58 -4.98 14.95
N ASN A 193 7.54 -5.95 15.86
CA ASN A 193 8.03 -5.77 17.21
C ASN A 193 9.36 -6.53 17.40
N PRO A 194 10.50 -5.83 17.50
CA PRO A 194 11.82 -6.45 17.54
C PRO A 194 12.07 -7.26 18.82
N ARG A 195 11.37 -6.97 19.93
CA ARG A 195 11.56 -7.68 21.20
C ARG A 195 10.98 -9.08 21.18
N ILE A 196 9.79 -9.23 20.60
CA ILE A 196 9.10 -10.52 20.47
C ILE A 196 9.34 -11.18 19.11
N ARG A 197 9.98 -10.48 18.15
CA ARG A 197 10.30 -10.95 16.80
C ARG A 197 9.08 -11.34 15.97
N VAL A 198 7.96 -10.63 16.18
CA VAL A 198 6.70 -10.89 15.46
C VAL A 198 6.43 -9.73 14.51
N GLU A 199 6.14 -10.07 13.26
CA GLU A 199 5.54 -9.16 12.28
C GLU A 199 4.05 -9.45 12.18
N SER A 200 3.23 -8.41 12.25
CA SER A 200 1.78 -8.50 12.17
C SER A 200 1.23 -7.45 11.23
N LEU A 201 0.14 -7.78 10.54
CA LEU A 201 -0.60 -6.84 9.72
C LEU A 201 -1.76 -6.28 10.54
N LEU A 202 -1.66 -5.02 10.97
CA LEU A 202 -2.64 -4.38 11.85
C LEU A 202 -3.41 -3.30 11.11
N VAL A 203 -4.70 -3.17 11.41
CA VAL A 203 -5.50 -2.03 10.96
C VAL A 203 -5.06 -0.80 11.76
N SER A 204 -4.63 0.25 11.07
CA SER A 204 -4.12 1.48 11.66
C SER A 204 -4.71 2.71 10.95
N PRO A 205 -4.83 3.85 11.65
CA PRO A 205 -5.21 5.12 11.01
C PRO A 205 -4.23 5.50 9.90
N ILE A 206 -4.75 6.13 8.85
CA ILE A 206 -3.91 6.66 7.76
C ILE A 206 -3.26 7.98 8.14
N SER A 207 -2.26 8.40 7.35
CA SER A 207 -1.67 9.73 7.46
C SER A 207 -2.53 10.79 6.78
N LYS A 208 -2.29 12.07 7.11
CA LYS A 208 -2.89 13.21 6.41
C LYS A 208 -2.52 13.20 4.92
N ALA A 209 -1.28 12.84 4.59
CA ALA A 209 -0.85 12.66 3.20
C ALA A 209 -1.72 11.63 2.45
N SER A 210 -1.93 10.44 3.04
CA SER A 210 -2.82 9.41 2.48
C SER A 210 -4.27 9.89 2.36
N ALA A 211 -4.81 10.52 3.40
CA ALA A 211 -6.18 11.08 3.37
C ALA A 211 -6.36 12.13 2.26
N GLN A 212 -5.31 12.89 1.96
CA GLN A 212 -5.32 13.86 0.86
C GLN A 212 -5.23 13.19 -0.51
N GLN A 213 -4.42 12.13 -0.65
CA GLN A 213 -4.35 11.34 -1.89
C GLN A 213 -5.68 10.65 -2.19
N ARG A 214 -6.33 10.05 -1.18
CA ARG A 214 -7.66 9.45 -1.29
C ARG A 214 -8.69 10.48 -1.75
N ALA A 215 -8.75 11.64 -1.10
CA ALA A 215 -9.64 12.73 -1.50
C ALA A 215 -9.37 13.20 -2.94
N GLY A 216 -8.10 13.27 -3.35
CA GLY A 216 -7.69 13.65 -4.70
C GLY A 216 -8.22 12.72 -5.80
N ARG A 217 -8.61 11.47 -5.48
CA ARG A 217 -9.21 10.55 -6.46
C ARG A 217 -10.58 11.04 -6.95
N ALA A 218 -11.33 11.79 -6.14
CA ALA A 218 -12.60 12.41 -6.54
C ALA A 218 -12.44 13.56 -7.53
N GLY A 219 -11.28 14.23 -7.53
CA GLY A 219 -11.03 15.46 -8.29
C GLY A 219 -10.38 15.24 -9.66
N ARG A 220 -10.28 14.01 -10.16
CA ARG A 220 -9.50 13.73 -11.38
C ARG A 220 -10.18 14.12 -12.68
N THR A 221 -11.49 13.94 -12.77
CA THR A 221 -12.25 14.18 -14.01
C THR A 221 -13.07 15.45 -13.97
N ARG A 222 -13.57 15.82 -12.79
CA ARG A 222 -14.43 16.97 -12.53
C ARG A 222 -14.43 17.28 -11.03
N PRO A 223 -15.05 18.39 -10.57
CA PRO A 223 -15.22 18.65 -9.15
C PRO A 223 -15.93 17.50 -8.44
N GLY A 224 -15.44 17.12 -7.27
CA GLY A 224 -15.90 15.93 -6.55
C GLY A 224 -16.14 16.18 -5.07
N LYS A 225 -16.58 15.13 -4.37
CA LYS A 225 -16.84 15.15 -2.92
C LYS A 225 -16.11 14.00 -2.24
N CYS A 226 -15.49 14.28 -1.10
CA CYS A 226 -14.87 13.28 -0.24
C CYS A 226 -15.55 13.28 1.13
N PHE A 227 -16.11 12.13 1.50
CA PHE A 227 -16.77 11.90 2.78
C PHE A 227 -15.82 11.15 3.72
N ARG A 228 -15.24 11.88 4.67
CA ARG A 228 -14.36 11.34 5.71
C ARG A 228 -15.20 10.91 6.90
N LEU A 229 -15.15 9.62 7.27
CA LEU A 229 -15.94 9.07 8.38
C LEU A 229 -15.29 9.27 9.75
N TYR A 230 -14.57 10.38 9.88
CA TYR A 230 -13.87 10.80 11.08
C TYR A 230 -14.01 12.31 11.24
N THR A 231 -13.81 12.79 12.47
CA THR A 231 -13.97 14.20 12.79
C THR A 231 -12.80 15.04 12.25
N GLU A 232 -13.05 16.32 11.99
CA GLU A 232 -11.99 17.26 11.60
C GLU A 232 -10.92 17.40 12.70
N LYS A 233 -11.31 17.25 13.97
CA LYS A 233 -10.39 17.25 15.11
C LYS A 233 -9.41 16.06 15.05
N ALA A 234 -9.92 14.86 14.76
CA ALA A 234 -9.08 13.68 14.60
C ALA A 234 -8.11 13.85 13.43
N TYR A 235 -8.59 14.38 12.29
CA TYR A 235 -7.73 14.69 11.16
C TYR A 235 -6.59 15.66 11.52
N LYS A 236 -6.88 16.75 12.23
CA LYS A 236 -5.86 17.78 12.54
C LYS A 236 -4.89 17.37 13.64
N ASN A 237 -5.38 16.71 14.70
CA ASN A 237 -4.63 16.54 15.94
C ASN A 237 -4.17 15.09 16.21
N GLU A 238 -4.84 14.08 15.65
CA GLU A 238 -4.57 12.68 15.94
C GLU A 238 -3.82 11.98 14.79
N MET A 239 -4.14 12.33 13.54
CA MET A 239 -3.47 11.78 12.36
C MET A 239 -2.08 12.39 12.16
N GLN A 240 -1.12 11.51 11.83
CA GLN A 240 0.25 11.90 11.49
C GLN A 240 0.31 12.57 10.11
N GLU A 241 1.27 13.46 9.89
CA GLU A 241 1.45 14.12 8.58
C GLU A 241 1.75 13.11 7.47
N ASN A 242 2.72 12.23 7.72
CA ASN A 242 3.18 11.19 6.78
C ASN A 242 3.20 9.84 7.47
N THR A 243 3.00 8.78 6.70
CA THR A 243 3.16 7.40 7.17
C THR A 243 4.64 7.09 7.35
N TYR A 244 5.00 6.37 8.42
CA TYR A 244 6.38 5.93 8.61
C TYR A 244 6.83 5.01 7.46
N PRO A 245 8.08 5.16 6.97
CA PRO A 245 8.69 4.25 6.01
C PRO A 245 8.63 2.78 6.46
N GLU A 246 8.49 1.85 5.52
CA GLU A 246 8.40 0.42 5.82
C GLU A 246 9.64 -0.12 6.54
N ILE A 247 10.82 0.44 6.26
CA ILE A 247 12.08 0.08 6.92
C ILE A 247 12.05 0.25 8.46
N LEU A 248 11.23 1.16 8.98
CA LEU A 248 11.11 1.39 10.43
C LEU A 248 10.10 0.46 11.12
N ARG A 249 9.33 -0.33 10.36
CA ARG A 249 8.18 -1.09 10.86
C ARG A 249 8.11 -2.52 10.34
N SER A 250 9.15 -3.02 9.68
CA SER A 250 9.21 -4.37 9.11
C SER A 250 10.42 -5.15 9.62
N ASN A 251 10.33 -6.49 9.50
CA ASN A 251 11.47 -7.36 9.73
C ASN A 251 12.53 -7.16 8.64
N LEU A 252 13.79 -6.99 9.03
CA LEU A 252 14.91 -6.72 8.13
C LEU A 252 15.73 -7.96 7.74
N GLY A 253 15.30 -9.17 8.11
CA GLY A 253 16.04 -10.40 7.82
C GLY A 253 16.36 -10.58 6.33
N SER A 254 15.36 -10.48 5.46
CA SER A 254 15.52 -10.60 4.01
C SER A 254 16.39 -9.46 3.44
N VAL A 255 16.28 -8.26 4.02
CA VAL A 255 17.04 -7.07 3.62
C VAL A 255 18.52 -7.21 3.93
N VAL A 256 18.83 -7.57 5.17
CA VAL A 256 20.21 -7.76 5.61
C VAL A 256 20.90 -8.84 4.79
N LEU A 257 20.19 -9.92 4.48
CA LEU A 257 20.70 -10.99 3.62
C LEU A 257 21.03 -10.48 2.21
N GLN A 258 20.13 -9.69 1.61
CA GLN A 258 20.36 -9.09 0.29
C GLN A 258 21.51 -8.08 0.28
N LEU A 259 21.60 -7.21 1.30
CA LEU A 259 22.70 -6.24 1.43
C LEU A 259 24.04 -6.96 1.57
N LYS A 260 24.11 -8.01 2.39
CA LYS A 260 25.32 -8.85 2.53
C LYS A 260 25.70 -9.54 1.23
N LYS A 261 24.72 -10.04 0.47
CA LYS A 261 24.95 -10.61 -0.87
C LYS A 261 25.49 -9.59 -1.88
N LEU A 262 25.10 -8.32 -1.77
CA LEU A 262 25.65 -7.21 -2.56
C LEU A 262 27.06 -6.79 -2.14
N GLY A 263 27.63 -7.39 -1.08
CA GLY A 263 28.95 -7.04 -0.55
C GLY A 263 28.96 -5.82 0.38
N ILE A 264 27.80 -5.47 0.95
CA ILE A 264 27.68 -4.37 1.92
C ILE A 264 27.88 -4.95 3.32
N ASP A 265 29.08 -4.76 3.87
CA ASP A 265 29.43 -5.29 5.19
C ASP A 265 29.05 -4.36 6.34
N ASP A 266 29.24 -3.06 6.14
CA ASP A 266 28.93 -2.05 7.14
C ASP A 266 27.47 -1.59 7.02
N LEU A 267 26.58 -2.36 7.63
CA LEU A 267 25.16 -2.09 7.66
C LEU A 267 24.80 -0.87 8.52
N VAL A 268 25.67 -0.45 9.44
CA VAL A 268 25.41 0.67 10.36
C VAL A 268 25.63 1.99 9.64
N HIS A 269 26.66 2.08 8.80
CA HIS A 269 26.97 3.28 8.02
C HIS A 269 26.41 3.24 6.60
N PHE A 270 25.60 2.24 6.26
CA PHE A 270 24.87 2.24 5.00
C PHE A 270 23.96 3.47 4.91
N ASP A 271 23.94 4.10 3.75
CA ASP A 271 23.27 5.38 3.50
C ASP A 271 21.74 5.20 3.36
N PHE A 272 21.07 4.80 4.43
CA PHE A 272 19.61 4.78 4.48
C PHE A 272 19.04 6.20 4.51
N MET A 273 17.95 6.45 3.79
CA MET A 273 17.22 7.72 3.90
C MET A 273 16.67 7.94 5.31
N ASP A 274 16.09 6.89 5.89
CA ASP A 274 15.71 6.83 7.30
C ASP A 274 16.30 5.53 7.89
N PRO A 275 17.35 5.62 8.73
CA PRO A 275 18.00 4.43 9.25
C PRO A 275 17.10 3.65 10.22
N PRO A 276 17.04 2.31 10.12
CA PRO A 276 16.28 1.50 11.06
C PRO A 276 16.87 1.54 12.47
N ALA A 277 16.05 1.19 13.47
CA ALA A 277 16.52 1.08 14.84
C ALA A 277 17.63 0.02 14.96
N PRO A 278 18.75 0.30 15.65
CA PRO A 278 19.87 -0.65 15.79
C PRO A 278 19.46 -2.02 16.35
N GLU A 279 18.48 -2.04 17.26
CA GLU A 279 17.93 -3.29 17.80
C GLU A 279 17.33 -4.17 16.69
N THR A 280 16.62 -3.57 15.72
CA THR A 280 16.00 -4.31 14.60
C THR A 280 17.05 -4.92 13.68
N LEU A 281 18.11 -4.17 13.35
CA LEU A 281 19.24 -4.68 12.58
C LEU A 281 19.96 -5.83 13.30
N MET A 282 20.22 -5.67 14.61
CA MET A 282 20.84 -6.71 15.43
C MET A 282 19.99 -7.99 15.44
N ARG A 283 18.67 -7.89 15.57
CA ARG A 283 17.78 -9.07 15.50
C ARG A 283 17.78 -9.75 14.14
N ALA A 284 17.89 -8.99 13.06
CA ALA A 284 18.03 -9.55 11.71
C ALA A 284 19.35 -10.31 11.55
N LEU A 285 20.47 -9.75 12.03
CA LEU A 285 21.78 -10.41 12.03
C LEU A 285 21.76 -11.69 12.88
N GLU A 286 21.22 -11.64 14.09
CA GLU A 286 21.06 -12.82 14.96
C GLU A 286 20.22 -13.91 14.28
N LEU A 287 19.10 -13.55 13.65
CA LEU A 287 18.25 -14.49 12.91
C LEU A 287 19.04 -15.18 11.80
N LEU A 288 19.79 -14.42 11.01
CA LEU A 288 20.57 -14.98 9.91
C LEU A 288 21.74 -15.85 10.39
N ASN A 289 22.39 -15.50 11.51
CA ASN A 289 23.37 -16.38 12.16
C ASN A 289 22.71 -17.68 12.63
N TYR A 290 21.55 -17.64 13.29
CA TYR A 290 20.82 -18.86 13.70
C TYR A 290 20.43 -19.77 12.52
N LEU A 291 20.19 -19.18 11.34
CA LEU A 291 19.91 -19.95 10.11
C LEU A 291 21.20 -20.46 9.43
N ALA A 292 22.37 -20.12 9.95
CA ALA A 292 23.69 -20.33 9.36
C ALA A 292 23.85 -19.65 7.98
N ALA A 293 23.10 -18.58 7.73
CA ALA A 293 23.25 -17.73 6.55
C ALA A 293 24.41 -16.75 6.72
N LEU A 294 24.69 -16.36 7.96
CA LEU A 294 25.89 -15.61 8.35
C LEU A 294 26.74 -16.45 9.31
N ASP A 295 28.04 -16.19 9.35
CA ASP A 295 28.94 -16.70 10.39
C ASP A 295 28.94 -15.79 11.64
N ASP A 296 29.72 -16.16 12.66
CA ASP A 296 29.82 -15.41 13.93
C ASP A 296 30.50 -14.03 13.77
N ASP A 297 31.26 -13.84 12.70
CA ASP A 297 31.88 -12.56 12.33
C ASP A 297 30.93 -11.69 11.47
N GLY A 298 29.76 -12.23 11.09
CA GLY A 298 28.74 -11.55 10.28
C GLY A 298 29.00 -11.56 8.77
N ASN A 299 29.87 -12.45 8.28
CA ASN A 299 30.11 -12.67 6.85
C ASN A 299 29.08 -13.63 6.26
N LEU A 300 28.82 -13.47 4.97
CA LEU A 300 27.90 -14.33 4.23
C LEU A 300 28.51 -15.73 4.01
N THR A 301 27.80 -16.77 4.44
CA THR A 301 28.20 -18.16 4.19
C THR A 301 27.79 -18.63 2.79
N ASP A 302 28.34 -19.75 2.30
CA ASP A 302 27.89 -20.36 1.04
C ASP A 302 26.39 -20.68 1.06
N LEU A 303 25.89 -21.14 2.22
CA LEU A 303 24.47 -21.36 2.41
C LEU A 303 23.68 -20.06 2.31
N GLY A 304 24.13 -19.01 2.99
CA GLY A 304 23.49 -17.68 2.92
C GLY A 304 23.47 -17.14 1.49
N ALA A 305 24.56 -17.34 0.74
CA ALA A 305 24.66 -16.94 -0.66
C ALA A 305 23.65 -17.65 -1.56
N VAL A 306 23.33 -18.92 -1.28
CA VAL A 306 22.27 -19.68 -1.97
C VAL A 306 20.88 -19.24 -1.48
N MET A 307 20.70 -19.02 -0.18
CA MET A 307 19.43 -18.53 0.39
C MET A 307 19.01 -17.19 -0.23
N ALA A 308 19.95 -16.29 -0.47
CA ALA A 308 19.70 -14.96 -1.04
C ALA A 308 19.17 -14.99 -2.49
N GLU A 309 19.34 -16.10 -3.21
CA GLU A 309 18.82 -16.25 -4.59
C GLU A 309 17.33 -16.60 -4.62
N PHE A 310 16.77 -17.08 -3.51
CA PHE A 310 15.34 -17.41 -3.42
C PHE A 310 14.51 -16.16 -3.09
N PRO A 311 13.38 -15.92 -3.78
CA PRO A 311 12.45 -14.83 -3.46
C PRO A 311 11.55 -15.21 -2.27
N LEU A 312 12.15 -15.67 -1.18
CA LEU A 312 11.49 -16.20 0.00
C LEU A 312 12.09 -15.57 1.26
N ASP A 313 11.33 -15.58 2.34
CA ASP A 313 11.89 -15.23 3.65
C ASP A 313 13.01 -16.20 4.04
N PRO A 314 14.06 -15.73 4.76
CA PRO A 314 15.23 -16.54 5.11
C PRO A 314 14.88 -17.89 5.77
N GLN A 315 13.82 -17.93 6.58
CA GLN A 315 13.38 -19.17 7.24
C GLN A 315 12.83 -20.19 6.23
N LEU A 316 12.02 -19.74 5.26
CA LEU A 316 11.48 -20.61 4.20
C LEU A 316 12.58 -21.04 3.23
N ALA A 317 13.48 -20.14 2.84
CA ALA A 317 14.63 -20.47 2.02
C ALA A 317 15.52 -21.54 2.69
N LYS A 318 15.82 -21.38 3.98
CA LYS A 318 16.57 -22.37 4.76
C LYS A 318 15.86 -23.71 4.82
N MET A 319 14.55 -23.71 5.07
CA MET A 319 13.73 -24.93 5.13
C MET A 319 13.78 -25.69 3.80
N LEU A 320 13.62 -24.97 2.68
CA LEU A 320 13.67 -25.56 1.35
C LEU A 320 15.04 -26.17 1.05
N ILE A 321 16.14 -25.48 1.35
CA ILE A 321 17.49 -26.00 1.12
C ILE A 321 17.80 -27.19 2.03
N ALA A 322 17.42 -27.12 3.31
CA ALA A 322 17.66 -28.20 4.26
C ALA A 322 16.89 -29.49 3.92
N SER A 323 15.72 -29.37 3.28
CA SER A 323 14.89 -30.51 2.87
C SER A 323 15.62 -31.53 2.00
N CYS A 324 16.62 -31.10 1.21
CA CYS A 324 17.44 -31.97 0.37
C CYS A 324 18.18 -33.02 1.20
N ASN A 325 18.62 -32.67 2.41
CA ASN A 325 19.31 -33.60 3.31
C ASN A 325 18.34 -34.57 4.00
N HIS A 326 17.04 -34.27 3.98
CA HIS A 326 15.98 -35.09 4.58
C HIS A 326 15.19 -35.90 3.54
N ASN A 327 15.54 -35.80 2.25
CA ASN A 327 14.85 -36.47 1.14
C ASN A 327 13.34 -36.15 1.06
N CYS A 328 12.93 -34.95 1.47
CA CYS A 328 11.52 -34.51 1.46
C CYS A 328 11.32 -33.19 0.69
N SER A 329 12.17 -32.93 -0.31
CA SER A 329 12.17 -31.65 -1.03
C SER A 329 10.90 -31.40 -1.83
N ASN A 330 10.26 -32.43 -2.38
CA ASN A 330 9.02 -32.25 -3.14
C ASN A 330 7.86 -31.81 -2.24
N GLU A 331 7.77 -32.39 -1.05
CA GLU A 331 6.77 -32.06 -0.04
C GLU A 331 7.01 -30.66 0.53
N ILE A 332 8.26 -30.35 0.90
CA ILE A 332 8.63 -29.03 1.44
C ILE A 332 8.48 -27.93 0.38
N LEU A 333 8.77 -28.21 -0.89
CA LEU A 333 8.52 -27.28 -1.99
C LEU A 333 7.02 -26.97 -2.10
N SER A 334 6.18 -28.01 -2.04
CA SER A 334 4.72 -27.85 -2.11
C SER A 334 4.18 -27.05 -0.91
N ILE A 335 4.69 -27.31 0.31
CA ILE A 335 4.32 -26.56 1.51
C ILE A 335 4.78 -25.11 1.42
N THR A 336 6.02 -24.87 1.00
CA THR A 336 6.57 -23.53 0.83
C THR A 336 5.76 -22.72 -0.18
N ALA A 337 5.38 -23.33 -1.30
CA ALA A 337 4.57 -22.69 -2.33
C ALA A 337 3.13 -22.35 -1.88
N MET A 338 2.58 -23.06 -0.88
CA MET A 338 1.28 -22.72 -0.29
C MET A 338 1.36 -21.61 0.76
N LEU A 339 2.54 -21.41 1.38
CA LEU A 339 2.77 -20.40 2.40
C LEU A 339 3.21 -19.04 1.84
N SER A 340 3.78 -19.04 0.62
CA SER A 340 4.22 -17.84 -0.12
C SER A 340 3.08 -17.17 -0.89
#